data_AF-A0A147KET0-F1
#
_entry.id   AF-A0A147KET0-F1
#
_cell.length_a   1.000
_cell.length_b   1.000
_cell.length_c   1.000
_cell.angle_alpha   90.00
_cell.angle_beta   90.00
_cell.angle_gamma   90.00
#
_symmetry.space_group_name_H-M   'P 1'
#
loop_
_entity.id
_entity.type
_entity.pdbx_description
1 polymer ?
#
loop_
_entity_poly.entity_id
_entity_poly.type
_entity_poly.pdbx_seq_one_letter_code
_entity_poly.pdbx_strand_id
1 'polypeptide(L)'
;MSWDVLVIPLPEDAASTDDLPDDYTPPPVGPLEEVLARLRRAVPDVDLADPTWGLLAGPSWSMELGIGSEDPVRSVMLHVHGSGDDVVAVALRIAGALGCRALDCSSGAFLTGAEDTGGWHRFQAYRDRVLGQG
;
A
#
# COMPACT_ATOMS: atom_id res chain seq x y z
N MET A 1 14.69 4.36 4.22
CA MET A 1 13.47 5.16 3.95
C MET A 1 12.62 4.38 2.97
N SER A 2 11.31 4.35 3.19
CA SER A 2 10.31 3.71 2.34
C SER A 2 9.40 4.77 1.71
N TRP A 3 8.82 4.43 0.56
CA TRP A 3 7.60 5.06 0.09
C TRP A 3 6.42 4.32 0.72
N ASP A 4 5.62 5.03 1.50
CA ASP A 4 4.53 4.44 2.27
C ASP A 4 3.20 4.63 1.54
N VAL A 5 2.48 3.53 1.35
CA VAL A 5 1.15 3.50 0.73
C VAL A 5 0.17 2.87 1.70
N LEU A 6 -0.87 3.62 2.08
CA LEU A 6 -1.94 3.12 2.94
C LEU A 6 -3.02 2.44 2.09
N VAL A 7 -3.30 1.18 2.42
CA VAL A 7 -4.42 0.42 1.85
C VAL A 7 -5.57 0.41 2.85
N ILE A 8 -6.67 1.07 2.50
CA ILE A 8 -7.80 1.29 3.43
C ILE A 8 -9.15 1.32 2.69
N PRO A 9 -10.25 0.89 3.34
CA PRO A 9 -11.58 0.96 2.72
C PRO A 9 -12.07 2.41 2.61
N LEU A 10 -12.09 2.90 1.38
CA LEU A 10 -12.56 4.25 1.04
C LEU A 10 -13.63 4.16 -0.05
N PRO A 11 -14.58 5.12 -0.09
CA PRO A 11 -15.60 5.18 -1.13
C PRO A 11 -14.97 5.25 -2.53
N GLU A 12 -15.61 4.59 -3.49
CA GLU A 12 -15.15 4.55 -4.88
C GLU A 12 -15.30 5.91 -5.59
N ASP A 13 -16.22 6.74 -5.13
CA ASP A 13 -16.58 8.04 -5.69
C ASP A 13 -15.71 9.20 -5.16
N ALA A 14 -14.91 8.98 -4.11
CA ALA A 14 -13.99 10.00 -3.60
C ALA A 14 -12.82 10.21 -4.59
N ALA A 15 -12.46 11.46 -4.93
CA ALA A 15 -11.29 11.75 -5.75
C ALA A 15 -10.04 12.01 -4.91
N SER A 16 -10.22 12.52 -3.69
CA SER A 16 -9.19 12.77 -2.67
C SER A 16 -9.71 12.40 -1.27
N THR A 17 -8.81 12.34 -0.28
CA THR A 17 -9.21 12.31 1.13
C THR A 17 -10.00 13.55 1.55
N ASP A 18 -9.86 14.68 0.84
CA ASP A 18 -10.62 15.91 1.08
C ASP A 18 -12.10 15.80 0.72
N ASP A 19 -12.49 14.81 -0.10
CA ASP A 19 -13.89 14.54 -0.44
C ASP A 19 -14.61 13.73 0.65
N LEU A 20 -13.87 13.21 1.63
CA LEU A 20 -14.43 12.43 2.73
C LEU A 20 -15.03 13.37 3.78
N PRO A 21 -16.17 13.02 4.39
CA PRO A 21 -16.68 13.71 5.56
C PRO A 21 -15.65 13.80 6.68
N ASP A 22 -15.63 14.90 7.44
CA ASP A 22 -14.70 15.10 8.57
C ASP A 22 -14.81 13.99 9.65
N ASP A 23 -15.99 13.37 9.77
CA ASP A 23 -16.28 12.28 10.70
C ASP A 23 -16.23 10.89 10.05
N TYR A 24 -15.74 10.80 8.80
CA TYR A 24 -15.63 9.54 8.09
C TYR A 24 -14.71 8.57 8.84
N THR A 25 -15.30 7.45 9.28
CA THR A 25 -14.57 6.35 9.88
C THR A 25 -14.56 5.18 8.90
N PRO A 26 -13.40 4.84 8.31
CA PRO A 26 -13.29 3.68 7.43
C PRO A 26 -13.79 2.40 8.11
N PRO A 27 -14.62 1.59 7.44
CA PRO A 27 -14.92 0.26 7.94
C PRO A 27 -13.64 -0.58 8.00
N PRO A 28 -13.60 -1.66 8.79
CA PRO A 28 -12.46 -2.57 8.75
C PRO A 28 -12.32 -3.22 7.37
N VAL A 29 -11.09 -3.57 6.99
CA VAL A 29 -10.78 -4.36 5.78
C VAL A 29 -11.44 -5.74 5.87
N GLY A 30 -11.39 -6.36 7.05
CA GLY A 30 -12.03 -7.64 7.32
C GLY A 30 -11.30 -8.46 8.40
N PRO A 31 -11.78 -9.67 8.68
CA PRO A 31 -11.11 -10.59 9.60
C PRO A 31 -9.68 -10.91 9.14
N LEU A 32 -8.73 -11.05 10.07
CA LEU A 32 -7.32 -11.29 9.75
C LEU A 32 -7.12 -12.49 8.81
N GLU A 33 -7.78 -13.61 9.08
CA GLU A 33 -7.67 -14.82 8.26
C GLU A 33 -8.10 -14.58 6.81
N GLU A 34 -9.19 -13.82 6.62
CA GLU A 34 -9.71 -13.50 5.29
C GLU A 34 -8.77 -12.56 4.53
N VAL A 35 -8.21 -11.55 5.23
CA VAL A 35 -7.21 -10.64 4.66
C VAL A 35 -5.99 -11.42 4.19
N LEU A 36 -5.45 -12.32 5.02
CA LEU A 36 -4.31 -13.17 4.65
C LEU A 36 -4.63 -14.08 3.46
N ALA A 37 -5.82 -14.67 3.41
CA ALA A 37 -6.25 -15.51 2.29
C ALA A 37 -6.37 -14.72 0.98
N ARG A 38 -6.94 -13.50 1.03
CA ARG A 38 -7.04 -12.60 -0.14
C ARG A 38 -5.65 -12.16 -0.63
N LEU A 39 -4.74 -11.82 0.28
CA LEU A 39 -3.36 -11.46 -0.06
C LEU A 39 -2.62 -12.61 -0.75
N ARG A 40 -2.65 -13.83 -0.20
CA ARG A 40 -2.01 -15.02 -0.81
C ARG A 40 -2.54 -15.32 -2.20
N ARG A 41 -3.84 -15.11 -2.44
CA ARG A 41 -4.45 -15.30 -3.75
C ARG A 41 -4.04 -14.22 -4.75
N ALA A 42 -3.94 -12.98 -4.32
CA ALA A 42 -3.64 -11.84 -5.18
C ALA A 42 -2.14 -11.75 -5.52
N VAL A 43 -1.28 -12.09 -4.56
CA VAL A 43 0.17 -12.05 -4.70
C VAL A 43 0.76 -13.36 -4.14
N PRO A 44 0.84 -14.42 -4.94
CA PRO A 44 1.27 -15.75 -4.45
C PRO A 44 2.68 -15.79 -3.86
N ASP A 45 3.55 -14.87 -4.28
CA ASP A 45 4.94 -14.78 -3.85
C ASP A 45 5.13 -14.02 -2.52
N VAL A 46 4.05 -13.54 -1.90
CA VAL A 46 4.12 -12.87 -0.60
C VAL A 46 4.41 -13.88 0.51
N ASP A 47 5.45 -13.61 1.30
CA ASP A 47 5.71 -14.32 2.54
C ASP A 47 4.80 -13.74 3.63
N LEU A 48 3.95 -14.60 4.20
CA LEU A 48 3.04 -14.30 5.31
C LEU A 48 3.20 -15.35 6.41
N ALA A 49 4.44 -15.78 6.67
CA ALA A 49 4.77 -16.64 7.80
C ALA A 49 4.46 -15.95 9.15
N ASP A 50 4.70 -14.64 9.23
CA ASP A 50 4.16 -13.77 10.27
C ASP A 50 2.79 -13.24 9.81
N PRO A 51 1.68 -13.52 10.53
CA PRO A 51 0.36 -13.05 10.13
C PRO A 51 0.18 -11.52 10.25
N THR A 52 1.05 -10.84 11.00
CA THR A 52 0.99 -9.40 11.25
C THR A 52 1.90 -8.59 10.31
N TRP A 53 2.82 -9.28 9.62
CA TRP A 53 3.84 -8.67 8.75
C TRP A 53 4.12 -9.53 7.52
N GLY A 54 3.86 -8.98 6.34
CA GLY A 54 4.17 -9.63 5.07
C GLY A 54 5.45 -9.11 4.43
N LEU A 55 6.14 -9.95 3.67
CA LEU A 55 7.29 -9.57 2.87
C LEU A 55 7.08 -9.96 1.40
N LEU A 56 7.43 -9.07 0.49
CA LEU A 56 7.33 -9.30 -0.94
C LEU A 56 8.56 -8.72 -1.65
N ALA A 57 9.20 -9.52 -2.49
CA ALA A 57 10.34 -9.10 -3.30
C ALA A 57 9.96 -9.02 -4.78
N GLY A 58 10.23 -7.87 -5.39
CA GLY A 58 10.23 -7.69 -6.84
C GLY A 58 11.65 -7.71 -7.42
N PRO A 59 11.79 -7.51 -8.74
CA PRO A 59 13.11 -7.52 -9.40
C PRO A 59 14.05 -6.40 -8.93
N SER A 60 13.51 -5.22 -8.66
CA SER A 60 14.28 -4.02 -8.29
C SER A 60 13.72 -3.31 -7.04
N TRP A 61 12.63 -3.81 -6.48
CA TRP A 61 11.97 -3.26 -5.31
C TRP A 61 11.67 -4.35 -4.28
N SER A 62 11.43 -3.95 -3.04
CA SER A 62 10.88 -4.81 -2.00
C SER A 62 9.75 -4.08 -1.29
N MET A 63 8.77 -4.83 -0.80
CA MET A 63 7.60 -4.31 -0.13
C MET A 63 7.37 -5.08 1.17
N GLU A 64 7.18 -4.34 2.25
CA GLU A 64 6.74 -4.90 3.53
C GLU A 64 5.27 -4.54 3.72
N LEU A 65 4.46 -5.48 4.18
CA LEU A 65 3.02 -5.34 4.39
C LEU A 65 2.75 -5.32 5.90
N GLY A 66 2.60 -4.15 6.48
CA GLY A 66 2.16 -3.97 7.85
C GLY A 66 0.67 -4.23 7.98
N ILE A 67 0.30 -5.45 8.38
CA ILE A 67 -1.10 -5.88 8.57
C ILE A 67 -1.57 -5.59 10.00
N GLY A 68 -0.65 -5.72 10.97
CA GLY A 68 -0.93 -5.53 12.39
C GLY A 68 -1.58 -6.76 13.04
N SER A 69 -1.78 -6.68 14.35
CA SER A 69 -2.36 -7.77 15.16
C SER A 69 -3.85 -7.57 15.47
N GLU A 70 -4.46 -6.51 14.96
CA GLU A 70 -5.88 -6.22 15.17
C GLU A 70 -6.77 -7.15 14.35
N ASP A 71 -7.84 -7.64 14.96
CA ASP A 71 -8.88 -8.43 14.30
C ASP A 71 -10.27 -7.86 14.68
N PRO A 72 -11.00 -7.22 13.74
CA PRO A 72 -10.70 -7.16 12.31
C PRO A 72 -9.60 -6.16 11.95
N VAL A 73 -8.86 -6.46 10.88
CA VAL A 73 -7.82 -5.60 10.31
C VAL A 73 -8.43 -4.29 9.83
N ARG A 74 -7.83 -3.16 10.20
CA ARG A 74 -8.35 -1.81 9.89
C ARG A 74 -7.77 -1.19 8.63
N SER A 75 -6.50 -1.48 8.36
CA SER A 75 -5.78 -1.04 7.16
C SER A 75 -4.55 -1.92 6.98
N VAL A 76 -3.91 -1.84 5.81
CA VAL A 76 -2.60 -2.43 5.57
C VAL A 76 -1.66 -1.32 5.11
N MET A 77 -0.52 -1.17 5.77
CA MET A 77 0.52 -0.23 5.35
C MET A 77 1.52 -0.95 4.44
N LEU A 78 1.76 -0.42 3.25
CA LEU A 78 2.78 -0.93 2.34
C LEU A 78 4.01 -0.05 2.44
N HIS A 79 5.14 -0.64 2.85
CA HIS A 79 6.43 0.04 2.92
C HIS A 79 7.30 -0.39 1.74
N VAL A 80 7.42 0.49 0.76
CA VAL A 80 8.08 0.19 -0.52
C VAL A 80 9.50 0.73 -0.56
N HIS A 81 10.44 -0.10 -1.01
CA HIS A 81 11.85 0.20 -1.13
C HIS A 81 12.36 -0.13 -2.53
N GLY A 82 13.51 0.43 -2.91
CA GLY A 82 14.19 0.11 -4.18
C GLY A 82 13.73 0.99 -5.35
N SER A 83 13.65 0.42 -6.54
CA SER A 83 13.31 1.11 -7.79
C SER A 83 12.42 0.22 -8.67
N GLY A 84 11.87 0.76 -9.75
CA GLY A 84 10.99 0.04 -10.66
C GLY A 84 9.52 0.39 -10.45
N ASP A 85 8.84 0.68 -11.55
CA ASP A 85 7.49 1.25 -11.56
C ASP A 85 6.38 0.21 -11.43
N ASP A 86 6.69 -1.07 -11.70
CA ASP A 86 5.75 -2.17 -11.59
C ASP A 86 5.20 -2.35 -10.17
N VAL A 87 5.89 -1.81 -9.16
CA VAL A 87 5.43 -1.81 -7.76
C VAL A 87 4.10 -1.09 -7.56
N VAL A 88 3.79 -0.06 -8.36
CA VAL A 88 2.51 0.66 -8.29
C VAL A 88 1.36 -0.27 -8.70
N ALA A 89 1.56 -1.08 -9.74
CA ALA A 89 0.59 -2.08 -10.16
C ALA A 89 0.37 -3.17 -9.08
N VAL A 90 1.42 -3.54 -8.35
CA VAL A 90 1.32 -4.49 -7.24
C VAL A 90 0.56 -3.90 -6.06
N ALA A 91 0.84 -2.66 -5.67
CA ALA A 91 0.10 -1.96 -4.62
C ALA A 91 -1.40 -1.86 -4.95
N LEU A 92 -1.74 -1.50 -6.20
CA LEU A 92 -3.13 -1.47 -6.68
C LEU A 92 -3.79 -2.85 -6.69
N ARG A 93 -3.06 -3.90 -7.07
CA ARG A 93 -3.56 -5.28 -7.01
C ARG A 93 -3.89 -5.69 -5.57
N ILE A 94 -3.01 -5.37 -4.61
CA ILE A 94 -3.25 -5.63 -3.19
C ILE A 94 -4.50 -4.88 -2.72
N ALA A 95 -4.60 -3.58 -3.00
CA ALA A 95 -5.75 -2.77 -2.62
C ALA A 95 -7.06 -3.33 -3.21
N GLY A 96 -7.08 -3.62 -4.51
CA GLY A 96 -8.25 -4.21 -5.18
C GLY A 96 -8.65 -5.57 -4.62
N ALA A 97 -7.69 -6.43 -4.29
CA ALA A 97 -7.97 -7.74 -3.67
C ALA A 97 -8.60 -7.62 -2.27
N LEU A 98 -8.28 -6.53 -1.56
CA LEU A 98 -8.83 -6.23 -0.24
C LEU A 98 -10.10 -5.39 -0.31
N GLY A 99 -10.59 -5.00 -1.49
CA GLY A 99 -11.73 -4.10 -1.64
C GLY A 99 -11.45 -2.69 -1.10
N CYS A 100 -10.19 -2.29 -1.16
CA CYS A 100 -9.66 -1.05 -0.60
C CYS A 100 -9.11 -0.14 -1.70
N ARG A 101 -8.74 1.07 -1.30
CA ARG A 101 -7.98 2.00 -2.15
C ARG A 101 -6.57 2.17 -1.61
N ALA A 102 -5.64 2.48 -2.51
CA ALA A 102 -4.25 2.76 -2.18
C ALA A 102 -4.02 4.27 -2.16
N LEU A 103 -3.52 4.77 -1.03
CA LEU A 103 -3.25 6.19 -0.77
C LEU A 103 -1.75 6.39 -0.59
N ASP A 104 -1.14 7.25 -1.41
CA ASP A 104 0.25 7.68 -1.21
C ASP A 104 0.32 8.63 -0.01
N CYS A 105 0.93 8.17 1.09
CA CYS A 105 1.03 8.94 2.34
C CYS A 105 1.87 10.21 2.19
N SER A 106 2.74 10.29 1.18
CA SER A 106 3.59 11.47 0.96
C SER A 106 2.86 12.64 0.31
N SER A 107 1.82 12.34 -0.49
CA SER A 107 1.08 13.34 -1.26
C SER A 107 -0.38 13.47 -0.85
N GLY A 108 -0.94 12.48 -0.15
CA GLY A 108 -2.37 12.37 0.12
C GLY A 108 -3.20 11.97 -1.09
N ALA A 109 -2.57 11.63 -2.22
CA ALA A 109 -3.26 11.26 -3.45
C ALA A 109 -3.57 9.76 -3.51
N PHE A 110 -4.73 9.43 -4.06
CA PHE A 110 -5.05 8.03 -4.38
C PHE A 110 -4.30 7.58 -5.63
N LEU A 111 -3.76 6.36 -5.59
CA LEU A 111 -3.27 5.70 -6.78
C LEU A 111 -4.49 5.25 -7.59
N THR A 112 -4.59 5.70 -8.85
CA THR A 112 -5.74 5.40 -9.71
C THR A 112 -5.42 4.45 -10.87
N GLY A 113 -4.13 4.23 -11.16
CA GLY A 113 -3.68 3.41 -12.28
C GLY A 113 -2.22 2.99 -12.12
N ALA A 114 -1.82 1.93 -12.83
CA ALA A 114 -0.45 1.42 -12.77
C ALA A 114 0.57 2.43 -13.34
N GLU A 115 0.12 3.32 -14.22
CA GLU A 115 0.87 4.43 -14.76
C GLU A 115 1.07 5.60 -13.79
N ASP A 116 0.40 5.62 -12.63
CA ASP A 116 0.52 6.69 -11.63
C ASP A 116 1.78 6.53 -10.77
N THR A 117 2.94 6.64 -11.42
CA THR A 117 4.26 6.45 -10.79
C THR A 117 4.84 7.77 -10.26
N GLY A 118 4.09 8.87 -10.33
CA GLY A 118 4.57 10.20 -9.98
C GLY A 118 4.98 10.33 -8.50
N GLY A 119 4.18 9.78 -7.58
CA GLY A 119 4.51 9.75 -6.14
C GLY A 119 5.77 8.94 -5.86
N TRP A 120 5.86 7.75 -6.43
CA TRP A 120 7.01 6.87 -6.33
C TRP A 120 8.30 7.52 -6.85
N HIS A 121 8.25 8.16 -8.02
CA HIS A 121 9.39 8.89 -8.58
C HIS A 121 9.83 10.08 -7.73
N ARG A 122 8.88 10.86 -7.17
CA ARG A 122 9.21 11.95 -6.24
C ARG A 122 9.90 11.43 -5.00
N PHE A 123 9.43 10.31 -4.44
CA PHE A 123 10.09 9.66 -3.32
C PHE A 123 11.51 9.21 -3.69
N GLN A 124 11.72 8.54 -4.83
CA GLN A 124 13.04 8.09 -5.25
C GLN A 124 14.00 9.27 -5.41
N ALA A 125 13.58 10.36 -6.05
CA ALA A 125 14.38 11.58 -6.19
C ALA A 125 14.73 12.21 -4.83
N TYR A 126 13.79 12.25 -3.90
CA TYR A 126 14.05 12.70 -2.53
C TYR A 126 15.06 11.81 -1.81
N ARG A 127 14.86 10.49 -1.86
CA ARG A 127 15.76 9.50 -1.26
C ARG A 127 17.17 9.67 -1.80
N ASP A 128 17.34 9.73 -3.12
CA ASP A 128 18.65 9.82 -3.76
C ASP A 128 19.36 11.13 -3.41
N ARG A 129 18.60 12.24 -3.28
CA ARG A 129 19.15 13.51 -2.77
C ARG A 129 19.62 13.42 -1.32
N VAL A 130 18.91 12.71 -0.45
CA VAL A 130 19.28 12.57 0.96
C VAL A 130 20.49 11.64 1.11
N LEU A 131 20.53 10.53 0.36
CA LEU A 131 21.61 9.55 0.43
C LEU A 131 22.87 9.99 -0.33
N GLY A 132 22.74 10.80 -1.38
CA GLY A 132 23.84 11.33 -2.18
C GLY A 132 24.56 12.55 -1.59
N GLN A 133 24.13 13.05 -0.42
CA GLN A 133 24.83 14.11 0.33
C GLN A 133 25.86 13.54 1.33
N GLY A 134 26.56 12.47 0.94
CA GLY A 134 27.63 11.83 1.71
C GLY A 134 29.02 12.19 1.18
#